data_AF-A0A1Q3KN13-F1
#
_entry.id   AF-A0A1Q3KN13-F1
#
_cell.length_a   1.000
_cell.length_b   1.000
_cell.length_c   1.000
_cell.angle_alpha   90.00
_cell.angle_beta   90.00
_cell.angle_gamma   90.00
#
_symmetry.space_group_name_H-M   'P 1'
#
loop_
_entity.id
_entity.type
_entity.pdbx_description
1 polymer ?
#
loop_
_entity_poly.entity_id
_entity_poly.type
_entity_poly.pdbx_seq_one_letter_code
_entity_poly.pdbx_strand_id
1 'polypeptide(L)'
;MEMPVPCDKCNEWVELNDTRESPLKKGRMLCRNCFSDEYEVKNKIDEIESIQYMLDNNDPEVKGNRLGWKSNIKQLRSEMSSLGYDPEEYLR
;
A
#
# COMPACT_ATOMS: atom_id res chain seq x y z
N MET A 1 -20.64 15.09 -23.14
CA MET A 1 -19.34 14.46 -23.44
C MET A 1 -18.55 14.50 -22.15
N GLU A 2 -18.28 13.34 -21.54
CA GLU A 2 -17.40 13.29 -20.37
C GLU A 2 -15.97 13.52 -20.85
N MET A 3 -15.23 14.40 -20.18
CA MET A 3 -13.85 14.70 -20.54
C MET A 3 -12.93 13.70 -19.82
N PRO A 4 -11.91 13.16 -20.50
CA PRO A 4 -10.91 12.33 -19.85
C PRO A 4 -10.16 13.14 -18.79
N VAL A 5 -9.72 12.46 -17.74
CA VAL A 5 -8.99 13.04 -16.61
C VAL A 5 -7.61 12.42 -16.52
N PRO A 6 -6.57 13.18 -16.13
CA PRO A 6 -5.26 12.62 -15.91
C PRO A 6 -5.21 11.78 -14.64
N CYS A 7 -4.52 10.66 -14.66
CA CYS A 7 -4.17 9.89 -13.47
C CYS A 7 -3.12 10.66 -12.65
N ASP A 8 -3.38 10.90 -11.36
CA ASP A 8 -2.48 11.67 -10.49
C ASP A 8 -1.11 10.99 -10.25
N LYS A 9 -0.97 9.69 -10.55
CA LYS A 9 0.28 8.93 -10.39
C LYS A 9 1.08 8.81 -11.68
N CYS A 10 0.47 8.37 -12.78
CA CYS A 10 1.17 8.14 -14.06
C CYS A 10 1.00 9.25 -15.10
N ASN A 11 0.14 10.25 -14.84
CA ASN A 11 -0.22 11.35 -15.77
C ASN A 11 -0.83 10.89 -17.11
N GLU A 12 -1.23 9.63 -17.23
CA GLU A 12 -1.97 9.15 -18.39
C GLU A 12 -3.40 9.69 -18.36
N TRP A 13 -3.88 10.12 -19.53
CA TRP A 13 -5.26 10.53 -19.71
C TRP A 13 -6.14 9.30 -19.83
N VAL A 14 -7.11 9.17 -18.92
CA VAL A 14 -8.02 8.04 -18.83
C VAL A 14 -9.47 8.50 -18.79
N GLU A 15 -10.38 7.65 -19.22
CA GLU A 15 -11.81 7.96 -19.13
C GLU A 15 -12.21 8.14 -17.66
N LEU A 16 -13.13 9.08 -17.42
CA LEU A 16 -13.56 9.42 -16.06
C LEU A 16 -14.15 8.21 -15.33
N ASN A 17 -14.89 7.35 -16.04
CA ASN A 17 -15.45 6.09 -15.53
C ASN A 17 -14.40 5.02 -15.21
N ASP A 18 -13.18 5.17 -15.71
CA ASP A 18 -12.06 4.26 -15.46
C ASP A 18 -11.13 4.74 -14.34
N THR A 19 -11.41 5.92 -13.79
CA THR A 19 -10.70 6.39 -12.61
C THR A 19 -11.32 5.89 -11.32
N ARG A 20 -10.46 5.70 -10.32
CA ARG A 20 -10.86 5.37 -8.94
C ARG A 20 -10.13 6.26 -7.96
N GLU A 21 -10.76 6.53 -6.84
CA GLU A 21 -10.11 7.26 -5.75
C GLU A 21 -8.99 6.42 -5.13
N SER A 22 -7.85 7.05 -4.90
CA SER A 22 -6.67 6.48 -4.25
C SER A 22 -7.01 5.89 -2.87
N PRO A 23 -6.68 4.61 -2.60
CA PRO A 23 -6.92 4.00 -1.29
C PRO A 23 -5.95 4.50 -0.21
N LEU A 24 -4.86 5.17 -0.59
CA LEU A 24 -3.84 5.72 0.32
C LEU A 24 -4.00 7.23 0.58
N LYS A 25 -4.47 8.02 -0.41
CA LYS A 25 -4.58 9.49 -0.34
C LYS A 25 -5.91 9.96 -0.91
N LYS A 26 -6.85 10.31 -0.02
CA LYS A 26 -8.16 10.85 -0.41
C LYS A 26 -8.05 12.03 -1.36
N GLY A 27 -8.96 12.09 -2.33
CA GLY A 27 -9.03 13.15 -3.33
C GLY A 27 -8.05 13.02 -4.50
N ARG A 28 -7.24 11.95 -4.58
CA ARG A 28 -6.46 11.61 -5.79
C ARG A 28 -7.22 10.62 -6.65
N MET A 29 -7.31 10.89 -7.96
CA MET A 29 -7.94 10.02 -8.94
C MET A 29 -6.86 9.26 -9.71
N LEU A 30 -6.97 7.94 -9.71
CA LEU A 30 -6.00 7.03 -10.31
C LEU A 30 -6.65 6.23 -11.43
N CYS A 31 -5.85 5.90 -12.44
CA CYS A 31 -6.24 4.87 -13.40
C CYS A 31 -6.31 3.50 -12.69
N ARG A 32 -6.98 2.53 -13.32
CA ARG A 32 -7.17 1.17 -12.76
C ARG A 32 -5.86 0.50 -12.33
N ASN A 33 -4.77 0.68 -13.09
CA ASN A 33 -3.47 0.09 -12.79
C ASN A 33 -2.86 0.71 -11.53
N CYS A 34 -2.78 2.04 -11.48
CA CYS A 34 -2.25 2.74 -10.31
C CYS A 34 -3.10 2.50 -9.06
N PHE A 35 -4.43 2.41 -9.21
CA PHE A 35 -5.32 2.00 -8.14
C PHE A 35 -5.01 0.59 -7.64
N SER A 36 -4.76 -0.37 -8.54
CA SER A 36 -4.40 -1.74 -8.18
C SER A 36 -3.08 -1.78 -7.40
N ASP A 37 -2.07 -1.06 -7.85
CA ASP A 37 -0.79 -0.95 -7.13
C ASP A 37 -0.99 -0.36 -5.73
N GLU A 38 -1.73 0.75 -5.61
CA GLU A 38 -1.99 1.37 -4.31
C GLU A 38 -2.82 0.48 -3.39
N TYR A 39 -3.77 -0.28 -3.94
CA TYR A 39 -4.56 -1.23 -3.19
C TYR A 39 -3.69 -2.36 -2.64
N GLU A 40 -2.75 -2.87 -3.44
CA GLU A 40 -1.79 -3.88 -2.98
C GLU A 40 -0.90 -3.31 -1.86
N VAL A 41 -0.38 -2.10 -2.05
CA VAL A 41 0.44 -1.40 -1.04
C VAL A 41 -0.33 -1.19 0.25
N LYS A 42 -1.61 -0.80 0.17
CA LYS A 42 -2.47 -0.68 1.36
C LYS A 42 -2.59 -2.00 2.12
N ASN A 43 -2.82 -3.11 1.42
CA ASN A 43 -2.90 -4.42 2.07
C ASN A 43 -1.58 -4.77 2.78
N LYS A 44 -0.42 -4.45 2.18
CA LYS A 44 0.88 -4.67 2.82
C LYS A 44 1.08 -3.77 4.05
N ILE A 45 0.60 -2.52 4.02
CA ILE A 45 0.62 -1.62 5.18
C ILE A 45 -0.19 -2.23 6.32
N ASP A 46 -1.45 -2.61 6.05
CA ASP A 46 -2.35 -3.21 7.05
C ASP A 46 -1.74 -4.50 7.65
N GLU A 47 -1.08 -5.33 6.82
CA GLU A 47 -0.37 -6.53 7.27
C GLU A 47 0.82 -6.20 8.17
N ILE A 48 1.65 -5.21 7.79
CA ILE A 48 2.80 -4.79 8.61
C ILE A 48 2.33 -4.26 9.96
N GLU A 49 1.31 -3.40 10.00
CA GLU A 49 0.76 -2.84 11.24
C GLU A 49 0.22 -3.95 12.16
N SER A 50 -0.48 -4.93 11.60
CA SER A 50 -0.94 -6.11 12.34
C SER A 50 0.21 -6.91 12.95
N ILE A 51 1.26 -7.20 12.17
CA ILE A 51 2.44 -7.93 12.66
C ILE A 51 3.18 -7.11 13.73
N GLN A 52 3.34 -5.80 13.54
CA GLN A 52 3.97 -4.91 14.52
C GLN A 52 3.18 -4.90 15.82
N TYR A 53 1.85 -4.75 15.76
CA TYR A 53 0.98 -4.81 16.92
C TYR A 53 1.15 -6.14 17.69
N MET A 54 1.17 -7.28 16.99
CA MET A 54 1.42 -8.58 17.62
C MET A 54 2.81 -8.65 18.27
N LEU A 55 3.84 -8.12 17.60
CA LEU A 55 5.23 -8.12 18.11
C LEU A 55 5.38 -7.27 19.37
N ASP A 56 4.72 -6.13 19.42
CA ASP A 56 4.75 -5.18 20.54
C ASP A 56 3.99 -5.73 21.76
N ASN A 57 2.87 -6.42 21.51
CA ASN A 57 2.08 -7.07 22.57
C ASN A 57 2.61 -8.46 22.98
N ASN A 58 3.72 -8.93 22.39
CA ASN A 58 4.28 -10.28 22.60
C ASN A 58 3.25 -11.40 22.39
N ASP A 59 2.43 -11.28 21.35
CA ASP A 59 1.40 -12.26 21.02
C ASP A 59 2.00 -13.68 20.88
N PRO A 60 1.33 -14.73 21.39
CA PRO A 60 1.80 -16.11 21.26
C PRO A 60 2.17 -16.53 19.82
N GLU A 61 1.45 -16.06 18.81
CA GLU A 61 1.68 -16.39 17.40
C GLU A 61 3.04 -15.91 16.89
N VAL A 62 3.49 -14.74 17.38
CA VAL A 62 4.78 -14.15 16.98
C VAL A 62 5.92 -14.48 17.93
N LYS A 63 5.61 -14.85 19.18
CA LYS A 63 6.60 -15.10 20.24
C LYS A 63 7.62 -16.18 19.87
N GLY A 64 7.18 -17.25 19.20
CA GLY A 64 8.03 -18.36 18.79
C GLY A 64 9.00 -18.04 17.64
N ASN A 65 8.70 -17.03 16.82
CA ASN A 65 9.49 -16.70 15.63
C ASN A 65 9.59 -15.18 15.37
N ARG A 66 9.88 -14.41 16.41
CA ARG A 66 9.95 -12.93 16.32
C ARG A 66 10.89 -12.44 15.21
N LEU A 67 12.00 -13.13 14.98
CA LEU A 67 12.95 -12.80 13.92
C LEU A 67 12.37 -13.05 12.53
N GLY A 68 11.66 -14.17 12.32
CA GLY A 68 10.98 -14.45 11.05
C GLY A 68 9.91 -13.41 10.73
N TRP A 69 9.12 -12.99 11.71
CA TRP A 69 8.12 -11.95 11.55
C TRP A 69 8.73 -10.57 11.23
N LYS A 70 9.87 -10.22 11.85
CA LYS A 70 10.64 -9.03 11.48
C LYS A 70 11.19 -9.11 10.05
N SER A 71 11.61 -10.29 9.60
CA SER A 71 12.01 -10.50 8.21
C SER A 71 10.83 -10.37 7.24
N ASN A 72 9.63 -10.84 7.62
CA ASN A 72 8.41 -10.66 6.83
C ASN A 72 8.10 -9.16 6.64
N ILE A 73 8.13 -8.38 7.73
CA ILE A 73 7.96 -6.91 7.65
C ILE A 73 8.98 -6.30 6.69
N LYS A 74 10.26 -6.71 6.75
CA LYS A 74 11.29 -6.21 5.82
C LYS A 74 10.99 -6.56 4.37
N GLN A 75 10.49 -7.76 4.10
CA GLN A 75 10.10 -8.17 2.76
C GLN A 75 8.94 -7.32 2.24
N LEU A 76 7.88 -7.15 3.03
CA LEU A 76 6.73 -6.32 2.68
C LEU A 76 7.15 -4.86 2.40
N ARG A 77 8.06 -4.29 3.20
CA ARG A 77 8.66 -2.97 2.93
C ARG A 77 9.41 -2.92 1.60
N SER A 78 10.19 -3.97 1.29
CA SER A 78 10.91 -4.05 0.01
C SER A 78 9.97 -4.17 -1.19
N GLU A 79 8.85 -4.88 -1.05
CA GLU A 79 7.83 -5.00 -2.09
C GLU A 79 7.13 -3.65 -2.33
N MET A 80 6.79 -2.91 -1.28
CA MET A 80 6.27 -1.53 -1.39
C MET A 80 7.27 -0.61 -2.12
N SER A 81 8.56 -0.66 -1.77
CA SER A 81 9.60 0.11 -2.46
C SER A 81 9.72 -0.26 -3.95
N SER A 82 9.56 -1.55 -4.28
CA SER A 82 9.59 -2.03 -5.67
C SER A 82 8.40 -1.51 -6.49
N LEU A 83 7.25 -1.26 -5.86
CA LEU A 83 6.08 -0.61 -6.45
C LEU A 83 6.19 0.92 -6.52
N GLY A 84 7.30 1.48 -6.04
CA GLY A 84 7.60 2.92 -6.05
C GLY A 84 7.04 3.71 -4.87
N TYR A 85 6.73 3.03 -3.75
CA TYR A 85 6.22 3.67 -2.53
C TYR A 85 7.26 3.62 -1.42
N ASP A 86 7.41 4.73 -0.70
CA ASP A 86 8.27 4.79 0.49
C ASP A 86 7.51 4.24 1.70
N PRO A 87 7.91 3.10 2.28
CA PRO A 87 7.21 2.53 3.43
C PRO A 87 7.21 3.45 4.65
N GLU A 88 8.24 4.28 4.84
CA GLU A 88 8.34 5.19 5.99
C GLU A 88 7.32 6.35 5.92
N GLU A 89 6.76 6.64 4.73
CA GLU A 89 5.69 7.63 4.60
C GLU A 89 4.38 7.13 5.27
N TYR A 90 4.17 5.82 5.30
CA TYR A 90 2.90 5.21 5.68
C TYR A 90 2.95 4.46 7.02
N LEU A 91 4.12 3.94 7.42
CA LEU A 91 4.30 3.14 8.63
C LEU A 91 4.93 4.03 9.71
N ARG A 92 4.11 4.63 10.59
CA ARG A 92 4.57 5.49 11.70
C ARG A 92 4.47 4.81 13.05
#